data_AF-A0A7C8YDF7-F1
#
_entry.id   AF-A0A7C8YDF7-F1
#
_cell.length_a   1.000
_cell.length_b   1.000
_cell.length_c   1.000
_cell.angle_alpha   90.00
_cell.angle_beta   90.00
_cell.angle_gamma   90.00
#
_symmetry.space_group_name_H-M   'P 1'
#
loop_
_entity.id
_entity.type
_entity.pdbx_description
1 polymer ?
#
loop_
_entity_poly.entity_id
_entity_poly.type
_entity_poly.pdbx_seq_one_letter_code
_entity_poly.pdbx_strand_id
1 'polypeptide(L)'
;NQPRHRSYYHAFSLFFIFFILSLFFPICIDKLSDRATLSQASSELEFMAKNLQSESLTTFLTCILSVDSSSKSPVRVQSLNLLSLLANTHQASLYAHLPK
;
A
#
# COMPACT_ATOMS: atom_id res chain seq x y z
N ASN A 1 -15.46 28.66 -13.68
CA ASN A 1 -13.98 28.72 -13.51
C ASN A 1 -13.43 27.97 -12.29
N GLN A 2 -14.05 26.88 -11.85
CA GLN A 2 -13.67 26.18 -10.60
C GLN A 2 -13.00 24.78 -10.70
N PRO A 3 -12.62 24.21 -11.87
CA PRO A 3 -12.09 22.84 -11.91
C PRO A 3 -10.58 22.73 -11.63
N ARG A 4 -9.80 23.80 -11.78
CA ARG A 4 -8.33 23.71 -11.73
C ARG A 4 -7.78 23.51 -10.30
N HIS A 5 -8.35 24.21 -9.31
CA HIS A 5 -7.83 24.20 -7.94
C HIS A 5 -7.97 22.83 -7.26
N ARG A 6 -9.05 22.10 -7.53
CA ARG A 6 -9.27 20.73 -7.01
C ARG A 6 -8.25 19.73 -7.58
N SER A 7 -7.85 19.92 -8.84
CA SER A 7 -6.87 19.06 -9.51
C SER A 7 -5.48 19.21 -8.90
N TYR A 8 -5.07 20.42 -8.53
CA TYR A 8 -3.77 20.65 -7.89
C TYR A 8 -3.67 20.03 -6.50
N TYR A 9 -4.69 20.16 -5.65
CA TYR A 9 -4.68 19.48 -4.35
C TYR A 9 -4.76 17.97 -4.49
N HIS A 10 -5.50 17.46 -5.47
CA HIS A 10 -5.55 16.03 -5.75
C HIS A 10 -4.18 15.52 -6.22
N ALA A 11 -3.55 16.19 -7.17
CA ALA A 11 -2.20 15.85 -7.65
C ALA A 11 -1.16 15.97 -6.53
N PHE A 12 -1.22 17.00 -5.69
CA PHE A 12 -0.31 17.19 -4.56
C PHE A 12 -0.53 16.13 -3.47
N SER A 13 -1.79 15.80 -3.16
CA SER A 13 -2.15 14.73 -2.23
C SER A 13 -1.69 13.37 -2.75
N LEU A 14 -1.89 13.07 -4.04
CA LEU A 14 -1.42 11.84 -4.66
C LEU A 14 0.09 11.76 -4.67
N PHE A 15 0.80 12.83 -5.01
CA PHE A 15 2.26 12.88 -5.01
C PHE A 15 2.81 12.66 -3.60
N PHE A 16 2.19 13.29 -2.60
CA PHE A 16 2.54 13.11 -1.20
C PHE A 16 2.28 11.68 -0.72
N ILE A 17 1.13 11.10 -1.07
CA ILE A 17 0.80 9.69 -0.75
C ILE A 17 1.80 8.76 -1.43
N PHE A 18 2.13 8.97 -2.70
CA PHE A 18 3.07 8.14 -3.46
C PHE A 18 4.48 8.20 -2.88
N PHE A 19 4.94 9.40 -2.51
CA PHE A 19 6.23 9.62 -1.90
C PHE A 19 6.31 8.98 -0.50
N ILE A 20 5.27 9.17 0.32
CA ILE A 20 5.15 8.51 1.63
C ILE A 20 5.14 7.00 1.46
N LEU A 21 4.38 6.44 0.51
CA LEU A 21 4.32 4.99 0.26
C LEU A 21 5.68 4.42 -0.10
N SER A 22 6.39 5.07 -1.02
CA SER A 22 7.72 4.62 -1.48
C SER A 22 8.77 4.71 -0.37
N LEU A 23 8.70 5.73 0.49
CA LEU A 23 9.65 5.92 1.59
C LEU A 23 9.31 5.03 2.80
N PHE A 24 8.03 4.82 3.09
CA PHE A 24 7.55 4.19 4.32
C PHE A 24 7.51 2.67 4.22
N PHE A 25 7.17 2.13 3.04
CA PHE A 25 7.09 0.69 2.83
C PHE A 25 8.38 -0.07 3.21
N PRO A 26 9.59 0.32 2.75
CA PRO A 26 10.83 -0.38 3.13
C PRO A 26 11.12 -0.30 4.64
N ILE A 27 10.74 0.79 5.30
CA ILE A 27 10.90 0.95 6.75
C ILE A 27 9.99 -0.04 7.50
N CYS A 28 8.75 -0.24 7.04
CA CYS A 28 7.86 -1.23 7.63
C CYS A 28 8.33 -2.67 7.39
N ILE A 29 8.94 -2.97 6.24
CA ILE A 29 9.52 -4.29 5.96
C ILE A 29 10.70 -4.60 6.91
N ASP A 30 11.54 -3.60 7.21
CA ASP A 30 12.61 -3.71 8.20
C ASP A 30 12.05 -3.91 9.61
N LYS A 31 11.02 -3.14 10.00
CA LYS A 31 10.32 -3.32 11.28
C LYS A 31 9.60 -4.68 11.39
N LEU A 32 8.98 -5.17 10.32
CA LEU A 32 8.38 -6.52 10.27
C LEU A 32 9.40 -7.63 10.49
N SER A 33 10.69 -7.34 10.24
CA SER A 33 11.80 -8.26 10.49
C SER A 33 12.23 -8.34 11.95
N ASP A 34 11.70 -7.46 12.80
CA ASP A 34 11.90 -7.43 14.25
C ASP A 34 10.60 -7.79 14.98
N ARG A 35 10.68 -8.80 15.86
CA ARG A 35 9.52 -9.35 16.58
C ARG A 35 8.83 -8.31 17.46
N ALA A 36 9.58 -7.33 17.97
CA ALA A 36 9.03 -6.29 18.85
C ALA A 36 8.21 -5.24 18.10
N THR A 37 8.51 -5.01 16.81
CA THR A 37 7.86 -3.95 16.02
C THR A 37 6.91 -4.50 14.95
N LEU A 38 6.86 -5.82 14.77
CA LEU A 38 5.99 -6.52 13.84
C LEU A 38 4.51 -6.13 13.97
N SER A 39 3.94 -6.17 15.18
CA SER A 39 2.51 -5.88 15.40
C SER A 39 2.15 -4.42 15.11
N GLN A 40 3.08 -3.51 15.37
CA GLN A 40 2.86 -2.08 15.12
C GLN A 40 2.99 -1.79 13.63
N ALA A 41 4.04 -2.29 12.98
CA ALA A 41 4.25 -2.13 11.55
C ALA A 41 3.11 -2.77 10.72
N SER A 42 2.58 -3.93 11.15
CA SER A 42 1.44 -4.55 10.48
C SER A 42 0.17 -3.70 10.61
N SER A 43 -0.09 -3.14 11.79
CA SER A 43 -1.28 -2.30 12.00
C SER A 43 -1.23 -1.01 11.19
N GLU A 44 -0.06 -0.37 11.11
CA GLU A 44 0.16 0.82 10.29
C GLU A 44 -0.03 0.50 8.79
N LEU A 45 0.51 -0.62 8.31
CA LEU A 45 0.34 -1.07 6.92
C LEU A 45 -1.12 -1.43 6.58
N GLU A 46 -1.83 -2.11 7.48
CA GLU A 46 -3.25 -2.43 7.29
C GLU A 46 -4.12 -1.18 7.26
N PHE A 47 -3.83 -0.19 8.11
CA PHE A 47 -4.54 1.09 8.09
C PHE A 47 -4.32 1.81 6.76
N MET A 48 -3.09 1.80 6.23
CA MET A 48 -2.79 2.36 4.90
C MET A 48 -3.53 1.61 3.80
N ALA A 49 -3.52 0.27 3.81
CA ALA A 49 -4.21 -0.55 2.82
C ALA A 49 -5.73 -0.28 2.78
N LYS A 50 -6.35 -0.05 3.94
CA LYS A 50 -7.79 0.28 4.06
C LYS A 50 -8.13 1.68 3.57
N ASN A 51 -7.26 2.67 3.81
CA ASN A 51 -7.48 4.06 3.41
C ASN A 51 -6.87 4.40 2.03
N LEU A 52 -6.33 3.40 1.35
CA LEU A 52 -5.66 3.58 0.07
C LEU A 52 -6.66 4.04 -1.00
N GLN A 53 -6.23 4.92 -1.90
CA GLN A 53 -7.03 5.30 -3.07
C GLN A 53 -6.71 4.35 -4.23
N SER A 54 -7.65 4.15 -5.15
CA SER A 54 -7.47 3.24 -6.29
C SER A 54 -6.24 3.55 -7.15
N GLU A 55 -5.86 4.84 -7.25
CA GLU A 55 -4.68 5.24 -8.04
C GLU A 55 -3.35 4.90 -7.37
N SER A 56 -3.29 4.82 -6.04
CA SER A 56 -2.08 4.40 -5.30
C SER A 56 -2.00 2.89 -5.08
N LEU A 57 -3.05 2.15 -5.46
CA LEU A 57 -3.15 0.69 -5.35
C LEU A 57 -2.03 -0.01 -6.11
N THR A 58 -1.78 0.39 -7.37
CA THR A 58 -0.72 -0.20 -8.20
C THR A 58 0.66 -0.05 -7.55
N THR A 59 0.94 1.12 -6.96
CA THR A 59 2.21 1.38 -6.27
C THR A 59 2.36 0.53 -5.03
N PHE A 60 1.30 0.44 -4.22
CA PHE A 60 1.30 -0.39 -3.01
C PHE A 60 1.50 -1.87 -3.35
N LEU A 61 0.83 -2.37 -4.40
CA LEU A 61 1.04 -3.72 -4.91
C LEU A 61 2.48 -3.92 -5.41
N THR A 62 3.03 -2.97 -6.16
CA THR A 62 4.41 -3.06 -6.65
C THR A 62 5.40 -3.14 -5.50
N CYS A 63 5.19 -2.36 -4.44
CA CYS A 63 6.00 -2.42 -3.22
C CYS A 63 5.89 -3.80 -2.53
N ILE A 64 4.68 -4.35 -2.40
CA ILE A 64 4.47 -5.69 -1.82
C ILE A 64 5.14 -6.78 -2.66
N LEU A 65 5.00 -6.71 -3.98
CA LEU A 65 5.60 -7.67 -4.92
C LEU A 65 7.12 -7.54 -5.01
N SER A 66 7.68 -6.37 -4.68
CA SER A 66 9.13 -6.16 -4.61
C SER A 66 9.77 -6.73 -3.35
N VAL A 67 8.97 -7.25 -2.41
CA VAL A 67 9.50 -7.96 -1.23
C VAL A 67 10.17 -9.24 -1.71
N ASP A 68 11.50 -9.22 -1.70
CA ASP A 68 12.33 -10.32 -2.19
C ASP A 68 12.07 -11.61 -1.40
N SER A 69 12.23 -12.76 -2.08
CA SER A 69 12.09 -14.08 -1.51
C SER A 69 13.04 -14.37 -0.32
N SER A 70 14.15 -13.63 -0.23
CA SER A 70 15.10 -13.62 0.89
C SER A 70 14.56 -12.96 2.17
N SER A 71 13.39 -12.32 2.12
CA SER A 71 12.75 -11.74 3.31
C SER A 71 12.35 -12.83 4.32
N LYS A 72 12.42 -12.48 5.61
CA LYS A 72 12.08 -13.40 6.70
C LYS A 72 10.62 -13.86 6.58
N SER A 73 10.33 -15.09 7.00
CA SER A 73 8.98 -15.68 6.94
C SER A 73 7.82 -14.78 7.44
N PRO A 74 7.95 -13.99 8.53
CA PRO A 74 6.87 -13.13 9.01
C PRO A 74 6.51 -12.00 8.04
N VAL A 75 7.52 -11.46 7.34
CA VAL A 75 7.34 -10.41 6.33
C VAL A 75 6.45 -10.94 5.20
N ARG A 76 6.76 -12.16 4.71
CA ARG A 76 5.98 -12.79 3.63
C ARG A 76 4.54 -13.06 4.03
N VAL A 77 4.30 -13.56 5.25
CA VAL A 77 2.95 -13.80 5.76
C VAL A 77 2.16 -12.49 5.81
N GLN A 78 2.79 -11.40 6.29
CA GLN A 78 2.11 -10.11 6.30
C GLN A 78 1.87 -9.53 4.90
N SER A 79 2.82 -9.67 3.97
CA SER A 79 2.62 -9.29 2.57
C SER A 79 1.41 -10.01 1.96
N LEU A 80 1.22 -11.31 2.24
CA LEU A 80 0.05 -12.07 1.79
C LEU A 80 -1.25 -11.60 2.45
N ASN A 81 -1.22 -11.29 3.75
CA ASN A 81 -2.37 -10.74 4.46
C ASN A 81 -2.79 -9.38 3.88
N LEU A 82 -1.83 -8.51 3.57
CA LEU A 82 -2.08 -7.23 2.93
C LEU A 82 -2.66 -7.39 1.52
N LEU A 83 -2.16 -8.33 0.73
CA LEU A 83 -2.75 -8.66 -0.59
C LEU A 83 -4.21 -9.11 -0.46
N SER A 84 -4.49 -10.00 0.50
CA SER A 84 -5.86 -10.44 0.79
C SER A 84 -6.74 -9.26 1.22
N LEU A 85 -6.24 -8.39 2.10
CA LEU A 85 -6.96 -7.22 2.55
C LEU A 85 -7.29 -6.28 1.38
N LEU A 86 -6.31 -5.97 0.53
CA LEU A 86 -6.51 -5.12 -0.65
C LEU A 86 -7.51 -5.72 -1.63
N ALA A 87 -7.45 -7.04 -1.85
CA ALA A 87 -8.39 -7.74 -2.71
C ALA A 87 -9.83 -7.63 -2.19
N ASN A 88 -10.03 -7.64 -0.88
CA ASN A 88 -11.35 -7.48 -0.25
C ASN A 88 -11.82 -6.02 -0.21
N THR A 89 -10.94 -5.08 0.12
CA THR A 89 -11.32 -3.66 0.28
C THR A 89 -11.47 -2.94 -1.05
N HIS A 90 -10.65 -3.29 -2.04
CA HIS A 90 -10.58 -2.62 -3.34
C HIS A 90 -11.07 -3.49 -4.49
N GLN A 91 -11.82 -4.57 -4.21
CA GLN A 91 -12.31 -5.53 -5.20
C GLN A 91 -12.97 -4.84 -6.40
N ALA A 92 -13.79 -3.81 -6.15
CA ALA A 92 -14.48 -3.05 -7.20
C ALA A 92 -13.54 -2.24 -8.10
N SER A 93 -12.43 -1.71 -7.57
CA SER A 93 -11.42 -1.03 -8.39
C SER A 93 -10.56 -2.01 -9.17
N LEU A 94 -10.21 -3.15 -8.56
CA LEU A 94 -9.51 -4.23 -9.27
C LEU A 94 -10.35 -4.79 -10.42
N TYR A 95 -11.66 -4.97 -10.21
CA TYR A 95 -12.59 -5.44 -11.24
C TYR A 95 -12.73 -4.47 -12.41
N ALA A 96 -12.59 -3.17 -12.19
CA ALA A 96 -12.63 -2.17 -13.25
C ALA A 96 -11.42 -2.21 -14.19
N HIS A 97 -10.30 -2.80 -13.73
CA HIS A 97 -9.07 -2.98 -14.50
C HIS A 97 -8.91 -4.40 -15.09
N LEU A 98 -9.82 -5.33 -14.75
CA LEU A 98 -9.87 -6.63 -15.39
C LEU A 98 -10.58 -6.50 -16.75
N PRO A 99 -9.99 -7.03 -17.84
CA PRO A 99 -10.67 -7.05 -19.14
C PRO A 99 -11.99 -7.84 -19.01
N LYS A 100 -13.05 -7.31 -19.64
CA LYS A 100 -14.37 -7.94 -19.70
C LYS A 100 -14.36 -9.19 -20.57
#